data_AF-A0AAJ1E3P3-F1
#
_entry.id   AF-A0AAJ1E3P3-F1
#
_cell.length_a   1.000
_cell.length_b   1.000
_cell.length_c   1.000
_cell.angle_alpha   90.00
_cell.angle_beta   90.00
_cell.angle_gamma   90.00
#
_symmetry.space_group_name_H-M   'P 1'
#
loop_
_entity.id
_entity.type
_entity.pdbx_description
1 polymer ?
#
loop_
_entity_poly.entity_id
_entity_poly.type
_entity_poly.pdbx_seq_one_letter_code
_entity_poly.pdbx_strand_id
1 'polypeptide(L)'
;MYLAPGFPDDPTMRQLMQLLHEEIGLPERKGISLKTAINLDLGCDGADAEQLMQELEELFVIDFIDYDAYRYFQPEGHDVFLKRRAKGRGDKIPLTIGMLYQAIKAKRWDTQELESL
;
A
#
# COMPACT_ATOMS: atom_id res chain seq x y z
N MET A 1 -18.12 6.92 1.36
CA MET A 1 -16.73 7.09 1.84
C MET A 1 -16.47 8.56 2.14
N TYR A 2 -15.83 8.88 3.27
CA TYR A 2 -15.50 10.27 3.64
C TYR A 2 -14.00 10.50 3.43
N LEU A 3 -13.63 11.47 2.59
CA LEU A 3 -12.23 11.88 2.38
C LEU A 3 -11.85 12.99 3.35
N ALA A 4 -10.64 12.94 3.89
CA ALA A 4 -10.11 13.99 4.75
C ALA A 4 -10.01 15.34 4.02
N PRO A 5 -10.15 16.47 4.72
CA PRO A 5 -9.96 17.79 4.11
C PRO A 5 -8.52 17.93 3.57
N GLY A 6 -8.38 18.44 2.35
CA GLY A 6 -7.09 18.55 1.66
C GLY A 6 -6.62 17.27 0.97
N PHE A 7 -7.49 16.26 0.83
CA PHE A 7 -7.21 15.10 0.01
C PHE A 7 -7.01 15.51 -1.47
N PRO A 8 -5.94 15.07 -2.14
CA PRO A 8 -5.73 15.37 -3.55
C PRO A 8 -6.92 14.93 -4.42
N ASP A 9 -7.38 15.78 -5.33
CA ASP A 9 -8.53 15.50 -6.21
C ASP A 9 -8.13 15.42 -7.70
N ASP A 10 -6.87 15.07 -7.94
CA ASP A 10 -6.31 14.91 -9.29
C ASP A 10 -6.60 13.50 -9.86
N PRO A 11 -6.45 13.30 -11.19
CA PRO A 11 -6.76 12.03 -11.84
C PRO A 11 -5.99 10.83 -11.28
N THR A 12 -4.73 11.04 -10.89
CA THR A 12 -3.88 9.97 -10.34
C THR A 12 -4.43 9.49 -9.01
N MET A 13 -4.81 10.43 -8.13
CA MET A 13 -5.42 10.05 -6.85
C MET A 13 -6.74 9.31 -7.06
N ARG A 14 -7.60 9.77 -7.98
CA ARG A 14 -8.87 9.09 -8.26
C ARG A 14 -8.66 7.65 -8.75
N GLN A 15 -7.70 7.43 -9.64
CA GLN A 15 -7.37 6.09 -10.14
C GLN A 15 -6.81 5.20 -9.02
N LEU A 16 -5.92 5.73 -8.18
CA LEU A 16 -5.40 4.99 -7.02
C LEU A 16 -6.55 4.59 -6.08
N MET A 17 -7.47 5.50 -5.79
CA MET A 17 -8.61 5.21 -4.92
C MET A 17 -9.57 4.19 -5.53
N GLN A 18 -9.72 4.17 -6.85
CA GLN A 18 -10.50 3.16 -7.55
C GLN A 18 -9.84 1.78 -7.43
N LEU A 19 -8.53 1.69 -7.72
CA LEU A 19 -7.78 0.44 -7.57
C LEU A 19 -7.88 -0.11 -6.14
N LEU A 20 -7.68 0.75 -5.13
CA LEU A 20 -7.85 0.34 -3.73
C LEU A 20 -9.28 -0.11 -3.42
N HIS A 21 -10.30 0.49 -4.04
CA HIS A 21 -11.67 0.03 -3.83
C HIS A 21 -11.91 -1.35 -4.44
N GLU A 22 -11.36 -1.61 -5.61
CA GLU A 22 -11.50 -2.87 -6.35
C GLU A 22 -10.74 -4.03 -5.67
N GLU A 23 -9.50 -3.79 -5.24
CA GLU A 23 -8.64 -4.86 -4.69
C GLU A 23 -8.88 -5.15 -3.21
N ILE A 24 -9.07 -4.13 -2.37
CA ILE A 24 -9.12 -4.31 -0.89
C ILE A 24 -10.48 -3.98 -0.27
N GLY A 25 -11.39 -3.35 -1.04
CA GLY A 25 -12.72 -3.00 -0.55
C GLY A 25 -12.71 -1.86 0.47
N LEU A 26 -12.65 -0.62 -0.01
CA LEU A 26 -12.61 0.55 0.88
C LEU A 26 -13.88 0.72 1.74
N PRO A 27 -13.75 1.03 3.03
CA PRO A 27 -14.88 1.20 3.94
C PRO A 27 -15.71 2.45 3.62
N GLU A 28 -17.02 2.28 3.45
CA GLU A 28 -17.93 3.40 3.11
C GLU A 28 -18.11 4.42 4.25
N ARG A 29 -17.93 3.98 5.50
CA ARG A 29 -18.25 4.75 6.72
C ARG A 29 -17.02 5.23 7.51
N LYS A 30 -15.80 4.82 7.10
CA LYS A 30 -14.55 5.26 7.73
C LYS A 30 -13.98 6.44 6.95
N GLY A 31 -13.37 7.40 7.65
CA GLY A 31 -12.63 8.48 7.02
C GLY A 31 -11.33 7.94 6.41
N ILE A 32 -11.08 8.25 5.15
CA ILE A 32 -9.82 7.89 4.47
C ILE A 32 -8.96 9.15 4.31
N SER A 33 -7.69 9.00 4.66
CA SER A 33 -6.68 10.06 4.58
C SER A 33 -5.40 9.51 3.96
N LEU A 34 -4.48 10.40 3.59
CA LEU A 34 -3.15 9.98 3.11
C LEU A 34 -2.36 9.17 4.15
N LYS A 35 -2.68 9.31 5.44
CA LYS A 35 -2.04 8.56 6.54
C LYS A 35 -2.67 7.20 6.79
N THR A 36 -3.79 6.90 6.13
CA THR A 36 -4.45 5.60 6.26
C THR A 36 -3.53 4.53 5.70
N ALA A 37 -3.16 3.56 6.55
CA ALA A 37 -2.28 2.46 6.22
C ALA A 37 -3.07 1.32 5.61
N ILE A 38 -2.78 0.92 4.38
CA ILE A 38 -3.56 -0.13 3.72
C ILE A 38 -3.38 -1.48 4.42
N ASN A 39 -2.19 -1.76 4.93
CA ASN A 39 -1.87 -2.99 5.64
C ASN A 39 -2.44 -3.03 7.06
N LEU A 40 -2.35 -1.92 7.80
CA LEU A 40 -2.76 -1.89 9.21
C LEU A 40 -4.19 -1.41 9.44
N ASP A 41 -4.65 -0.38 8.71
CA ASP A 41 -5.98 0.21 8.90
C ASP A 41 -7.07 -0.44 8.06
N LEU A 42 -6.69 -1.02 6.91
CA LEU A 42 -7.60 -1.65 5.94
C LEU A 42 -7.42 -3.17 5.86
N GLY A 43 -6.36 -3.72 6.48
CA GLY A 43 -6.14 -5.16 6.56
C GLY A 43 -5.66 -5.80 5.25
N CYS A 44 -5.11 -5.02 4.32
CA CYS A 44 -4.52 -5.52 3.07
C CYS A 44 -3.21 -6.26 3.38
N ASP A 45 -3.21 -7.58 3.27
CA ASP A 45 -2.06 -8.44 3.51
C ASP A 45 -2.14 -9.69 2.63
N GLY A 46 -1.09 -10.53 2.64
CA GLY A 46 -1.13 -11.80 1.90
C GLY A 46 -1.40 -11.66 0.41
N ALA A 47 -2.31 -12.48 -0.11
CA ALA A 47 -2.66 -12.49 -1.53
C ALA A 47 -3.26 -11.15 -2.01
N ASP A 48 -4.04 -10.46 -1.18
CA ASP A 48 -4.63 -9.16 -1.52
C ASP A 48 -3.54 -8.10 -1.73
N ALA A 49 -2.50 -8.13 -0.89
CA ALA A 49 -1.36 -7.22 -1.02
C ALA A 49 -0.50 -7.56 -2.25
N GLU A 50 -0.27 -8.84 -2.52
CA GLU A 50 0.49 -9.28 -3.71
C GLU A 50 -0.20 -8.82 -5.00
N GLN A 51 -1.51 -9.04 -5.10
CA GLN A 51 -2.33 -8.63 -6.23
C GLN A 51 -2.35 -7.11 -6.41
N LEU A 52 -2.61 -6.35 -5.34
CA LEU A 52 -2.64 -4.89 -5.38
C LEU A 52 -1.32 -4.30 -5.88
N MET A 53 -0.19 -4.81 -5.39
CA MET A 53 1.13 -4.29 -5.76
C MET A 53 1.48 -4.60 -7.21
N GLN A 54 1.04 -5.75 -7.75
CA GLN A 54 1.18 -6.08 -9.16
C GLN A 54 0.36 -5.15 -10.05
N GLU A 55 -0.93 -4.97 -9.76
CA GLU A 55 -1.81 -4.03 -10.49
C GLU A 55 -1.24 -2.59 -10.44
N LEU A 56 -0.67 -2.19 -9.29
CA LEU A 56 -0.06 -0.87 -9.14
C LEU A 56 1.18 -0.70 -10.04
N GLU A 57 2.00 -1.74 -10.20
CA GLU A 57 3.11 -1.76 -11.15
C GLU A 57 2.62 -1.56 -12.59
N GLU A 58 1.63 -2.36 -12.99
CA GLU A 58 1.14 -2.41 -14.36
C GLU A 58 0.36 -1.14 -14.76
N LEU A 59 -0.52 -0.65 -13.87
CA LEU A 59 -1.39 0.49 -14.15
C LEU A 59 -0.65 1.83 -14.12
N PHE A 60 0.32 1.99 -13.23
CA PHE A 60 1.01 3.26 -13.01
C PHE A 60 2.45 3.29 -13.53
N VAL A 61 2.97 2.15 -13.98
CA VAL A 61 4.34 2.01 -14.52
C VAL A 61 5.37 2.50 -13.50
N ILE A 62 5.33 1.89 -12.31
CA ILE A 62 6.23 2.23 -11.20
C ILE A 62 7.41 1.27 -11.20
N ASP A 63 8.62 1.82 -11.08
CA ASP A 63 9.82 1.01 -10.91
C ASP A 63 10.05 0.66 -9.43
N PHE A 64 9.91 -0.61 -9.08
CA PHE A 64 10.08 -1.15 -7.72
C PHE A 64 11.54 -1.48 -7.37
N ILE A 65 12.42 -0.49 -7.46
CA ILE A 65 13.87 -0.67 -7.36
C ILE A 65 14.35 -1.27 -6.02
N ASP A 66 13.75 -0.89 -4.90
CA ASP A 66 14.18 -1.30 -3.55
C ASP A 66 13.02 -1.81 -2.67
N TYR A 67 11.88 -2.09 -3.28
CA TYR A 67 10.68 -2.53 -2.58
C TYR A 67 10.85 -3.92 -1.96
N ASP A 68 10.57 -4.02 -0.65
CA ASP A 68 10.50 -5.29 0.08
C ASP A 68 9.09 -5.48 0.65
N ALA A 69 8.30 -6.35 0.01
CA ALA A 69 6.93 -6.65 0.43
C ALA A 69 6.86 -7.06 1.91
N TYR A 70 7.86 -7.78 2.43
CA TYR A 70 7.85 -8.23 3.81
C TYR A 70 8.09 -7.11 4.83
N ARG A 71 8.47 -5.92 4.38
CA ARG A 71 8.61 -4.72 5.22
C ARG A 71 7.25 -4.17 5.65
N TYR A 72 6.27 -4.28 4.75
CA TYR A 72 4.92 -3.75 4.91
C TYR A 72 3.90 -4.85 5.20
N PHE A 73 4.02 -5.99 4.51
CA PHE A 73 2.98 -7.01 4.51
C PHE A 73 3.37 -8.26 5.29
N GLN A 74 2.39 -8.89 5.93
CA GLN A 74 2.47 -10.24 6.45
C GLN A 74 2.21 -11.25 5.32
N PRO A 75 3.11 -12.22 5.12
CA PRO A 75 2.87 -13.27 4.14
C PRO A 75 1.69 -14.14 4.57
N GLU A 76 0.82 -14.48 3.64
CA GLU A 76 -0.26 -15.43 3.86
C GLU A 76 0.25 -16.88 3.91
N GLY A 77 -0.43 -17.71 4.69
CA GLY A 77 -0.21 -19.16 4.73
C GLY A 77 0.57 -19.70 5.94
N HIS A 78 0.58 -21.03 6.05
CA HIS A 78 1.29 -21.78 7.10
C HIS A 78 2.74 -22.09 6.73
N ASP A 79 3.27 -21.51 5.65
CA ASP A 79 4.62 -21.80 5.21
C ASP A 79 5.63 -21.34 6.26
N VAL A 80 6.29 -22.32 6.87
CA VAL A 80 7.24 -22.12 7.96
C VAL A 80 8.45 -21.31 7.47
N PHE A 81 8.83 -21.38 6.19
CA PHE A 81 9.92 -20.60 5.62
C PHE A 81 9.56 -19.12 5.45
N LEU A 82 8.35 -18.81 4.96
CA LEU A 82 7.84 -17.44 4.88
C LEU A 82 7.74 -16.81 6.27
N LYS A 83 7.19 -17.56 7.24
CA LYS A 83 7.15 -17.13 8.65
C LYS A 83 8.54 -16.94 9.22
N ARG A 84 9.53 -17.77 8.87
CA ARG A 84 10.91 -17.63 9.35
C ARG A 84 11.62 -16.40 8.77
N ARG A 85 11.34 -16.03 7.51
CA ARG A 85 11.84 -14.78 6.90
C ARG A 85 11.18 -13.54 7.49
N ALA A 86 9.89 -13.61 7.83
CA ALA A 86 9.20 -12.52 8.52
C ALA A 86 9.61 -12.41 10.00
N LYS A 87 9.95 -13.54 10.64
CA LYS A 87 10.36 -13.61 12.05
C LYS A 87 11.70 -12.91 12.26
N GLY A 88 11.65 -11.76 12.94
CA GLY A 88 12.82 -10.91 13.24
C GLY A 88 12.79 -9.54 12.57
N ARG A 89 11.79 -9.26 11.71
CA ARG A 89 11.65 -7.98 11.00
C ARG A 89 10.90 -6.88 11.77
N GLY A 90 10.60 -7.09 13.06
CA GLY A 90 9.87 -6.12 13.89
C GLY A 90 8.38 -6.00 13.53
N ASP A 91 7.72 -4.98 14.08
CA ASP A 91 6.37 -4.60 13.69
C ASP A 91 6.37 -4.09 12.23
N LYS A 92 5.28 -4.37 11.50
CA LYS A 92 5.15 -3.93 10.10
C LYS A 92 5.11 -2.42 10.03
N ILE A 93 5.85 -1.86 9.06
CA ILE A 93 5.81 -0.43 8.78
C ILE A 93 4.45 -0.13 8.11
N PRO A 94 3.73 0.92 8.54
CA PRO A 94 2.49 1.31 7.88
C PRO A 94 2.75 1.70 6.42
N LEU A 95 2.15 1.00 5.47
CA LEU A 95 2.17 1.40 4.06
C LEU A 95 0.95 2.27 3.80
N THR A 96 1.18 3.57 3.70
CA THR A 96 0.07 4.54 3.63
C THR A 96 -0.35 4.87 2.21
N ILE A 97 -1.59 5.32 2.03
CA ILE A 97 -2.09 5.82 0.74
C ILE A 97 -1.20 6.98 0.22
N GLY A 98 -0.65 7.79 1.12
CA GLY A 98 0.30 8.84 0.79
C GLY A 98 1.58 8.31 0.15
N MET A 99 2.11 7.18 0.65
CA MET A 99 3.30 6.54 0.06
C MET A 99 2.99 6.03 -1.35
N LEU A 100 1.87 5.34 -1.55
CA LEU A 100 1.46 4.88 -2.89
C LEU A 100 1.32 6.05 -3.86
N TYR A 101 0.64 7.12 -3.43
CA TYR A 101 0.46 8.30 -4.27
C TYR A 101 1.79 8.97 -4.65
N GLN A 102 2.73 9.09 -3.71
CA GLN A 102 4.06 9.63 -3.99
C GLN A 102 4.86 8.72 -4.92
N ALA A 103 4.82 7.39 -4.72
CA ALA A 103 5.49 6.43 -5.59
C ALA A 103 4.97 6.52 -7.03
N ILE A 104 3.65 6.63 -7.22
CA ILE A 104 3.03 6.83 -8.53
C ILE A 104 3.47 8.16 -9.14
N LYS A 105 3.50 9.23 -8.33
CA LYS A 105 3.90 10.56 -8.80
C LYS A 105 5.35 10.60 -9.25
N ALA A 106 6.22 9.89 -8.55
CA ALA A 106 7.64 9.76 -8.88
C ALA A 106 7.91 8.67 -9.94
N LYS A 107 6.92 7.80 -10.22
CA LYS A 107 7.04 6.59 -11.04
C LYS A 107 8.15 5.64 -10.59
N ARG A 108 8.48 5.68 -9.30
CA ARG A 108 9.51 4.87 -8.68
C ARG A 108 9.16 4.61 -7.22
N TRP A 109 9.59 3.48 -6.72
CA TRP A 109 9.55 3.18 -5.30
C TRP A 109 10.90 3.51 -4.66
N ASP A 110 10.95 4.59 -3.87
CA ASP A 110 12.11 4.94 -3.07
C ASP A 110 11.73 4.76 -1.60
N THR A 111 12.15 3.64 -0.99
CA THR A 111 11.72 3.29 0.36
C THR A 111 12.10 4.35 1.39
N GLN A 112 13.26 5.00 1.23
CA GLN A 112 13.71 6.01 2.17
C GLN A 112 12.90 7.31 2.06
N GLU A 113 12.62 7.77 0.83
CA GLU A 113 11.78 8.95 0.62
C GLU A 113 10.35 8.70 1.10
N LEU A 114 9.77 7.55 0.78
CA LEU A 114 8.38 7.22 1.10
C LEU A 114 8.15 7.05 2.60
N GLU A 115 9.07 6.41 3.33
CA GLU A 115 8.94 6.23 4.78
C GLU A 115 9.17 7.53 5.58
N SER A 116 9.65 8.60 4.94
CA SER A 116 9.91 9.90 5.58
C SER A 116 8.72 10.88 5.55
N LEU A 117 7.59 10.49 4.94
CA LEU A 117 6.35 11.27 4.79
C LEU A 117 5.52 11.36 6.09
#